data_AF-A0A4Y4DPD7-F1
#
_entry.id   AF-A0A4Y4DPD7-F1
#
_cell.length_a   1.000
_cell.length_b   1.000
_cell.length_c   1.000
_cell.angle_alpha   90.00
_cell.angle_beta   90.00
_cell.angle_gamma   90.00
#
_symmetry.space_group_name_H-M   'P 1'
#
loop_
_entity.id
_entity.type
_entity.pdbx_description
1 polymer ?
#
loop_
_entity_poly.entity_id
_entity_poly.type
_entity_poly.pdbx_seq_one_letter_code
_entity_poly.pdbx_strand_id
1 'polypeptide(L)'
;MLPEVIGDAERRPTSSQATSAWGDPSQVVLRCGVEAPGPTTDPCVSVNNVDWVAHEDKSGIWTLTTYGRTPATEVVLDPNVIPSSTVLATLSDSASRIPAQKQCTSVEKAEKF
;
A
#
# COMPACT_ATOMS: atom_id res chain seq x y z
N MET A 1 -12.55 7.24 -3.11
CA MET A 1 -13.08 6.36 -4.18
C MET A 1 -11.89 5.60 -4.72
N LEU A 2 -11.90 4.27 -4.67
CA LEU A 2 -10.78 3.48 -5.17
C LEU A 2 -10.72 3.50 -6.71
N PRO A 3 -9.52 3.39 -7.31
CA PRO A 3 -9.36 3.36 -8.76
C PRO A 3 -9.98 2.10 -9.39
N GLU A 4 -10.43 2.22 -10.63
CA GLU A 4 -10.91 1.08 -11.42
C GLU A 4 -9.77 0.26 -12.01
N VAL A 5 -8.59 0.86 -12.21
CA VAL A 5 -7.41 0.22 -12.80
C VAL A 5 -6.16 0.66 -12.04
N ILE A 6 -5.20 -0.25 -11.85
CA ILE A 6 -3.85 0.06 -11.36
C ILE A 6 -2.85 -0.56 -12.33
N GLY A 7 -2.03 0.27 -13.01
CA GLY A 7 -1.23 -0.20 -14.14
C GLY A 7 -2.13 -0.75 -15.24
N ASP A 8 -1.94 -2.01 -15.61
CA ASP A 8 -2.81 -2.75 -16.55
C ASP A 8 -3.81 -3.69 -15.82
N ALA A 9 -3.84 -3.67 -14.48
CA ALA A 9 -4.68 -4.55 -13.68
C ALA A 9 -6.06 -3.91 -13.40
N GLU A 10 -7.11 -4.50 -13.96
CA GLU A 10 -8.50 -4.08 -13.72
C GLU A 10 -9.01 -4.50 -12.33
N ARG A 11 -9.81 -3.65 -11.69
CA ARG A 11 -10.44 -3.95 -10.40
C ARG A 11 -11.48 -5.05 -10.55
N ARG A 12 -11.41 -6.05 -9.68
CA ARG A 12 -12.37 -7.15 -9.62
C ARG A 12 -13.31 -7.05 -8.42
N PRO A 13 -14.53 -7.59 -8.51
CA PRO A 13 -15.42 -7.69 -7.36
C PRO A 13 -14.83 -8.63 -6.29
N THR A 14 -15.01 -8.26 -5.03
CA THR A 14 -14.65 -9.07 -3.86
C THR A 14 -15.86 -9.23 -2.95
N SER A 15 -16.04 -10.40 -2.34
CA SER A 15 -17.10 -10.63 -1.35
C SER A 15 -16.72 -10.19 0.07
N SER A 16 -15.42 -9.93 0.31
CA SER A 16 -14.91 -9.43 1.59
C SER A 16 -15.18 -7.94 1.75
N GLN A 17 -15.59 -7.53 2.96
CA GLN A 17 -15.81 -6.12 3.29
C GLN A 17 -14.50 -5.35 3.31
N ALA A 18 -14.56 -4.05 2.96
CA ALA A 18 -13.41 -3.14 2.96
C ALA A 18 -12.17 -3.67 2.20
N THR A 19 -12.39 -4.60 1.28
CA THR A 19 -11.36 -5.24 0.47
C THR A 19 -11.57 -4.84 -0.98
N SER A 20 -10.49 -4.72 -1.74
CA SER A 20 -10.52 -4.59 -3.19
C SER A 20 -9.34 -5.32 -3.77
N ALA A 21 -9.49 -5.85 -4.98
CA ALA A 21 -8.42 -6.56 -5.67
C ALA A 21 -8.35 -6.11 -7.13
N TRP A 22 -7.16 -6.20 -7.72
CA TRP A 22 -6.92 -5.89 -9.13
C TRP A 22 -6.17 -7.05 -9.81
N GLY A 23 -6.55 -7.36 -11.05
CA GLY A 23 -5.94 -8.41 -11.88
C GLY A 23 -6.56 -9.81 -11.73
N ASP A 24 -6.24 -10.68 -12.70
CA ASP A 24 -6.58 -12.11 -12.69
C ASP A 24 -5.44 -12.95 -13.29
N PRO A 25 -4.66 -13.71 -12.48
CA PRO A 25 -4.74 -13.81 -11.02
C PRO A 25 -4.45 -12.47 -10.31
N SER A 26 -4.85 -12.36 -9.04
CA SER A 26 -4.74 -11.10 -8.27
C SER A 26 -3.30 -10.61 -8.21
N GLN A 27 -3.07 -9.36 -8.63
CA GLN A 27 -1.76 -8.70 -8.60
C GLN A 27 -1.64 -7.71 -7.44
N VAL A 28 -2.77 -7.12 -7.03
CA VAL A 28 -2.85 -6.18 -5.91
C VAL A 28 -4.08 -6.52 -5.08
N VAL A 29 -3.92 -6.65 -3.77
CA VAL A 29 -5.02 -6.76 -2.81
C VAL A 29 -4.92 -5.61 -1.82
N LEU A 30 -6.00 -4.84 -1.66
CA LEU A 30 -6.11 -3.77 -0.68
C LEU A 30 -7.10 -4.17 0.42
N ARG A 31 -6.74 -3.88 1.67
CA ARG A 31 -7.60 -3.99 2.86
C ARG A 31 -7.58 -2.66 3.60
N CYS A 32 -8.73 -2.02 3.73
CA CYS A 32 -8.90 -0.84 4.58
C CYS A 32 -9.46 -1.26 5.95
N GLY A 33 -9.06 -0.57 7.02
CA GLY A 33 -9.56 -0.88 8.36
C GLY A 33 -8.65 -1.79 9.17
N VAL A 34 -7.40 -2.02 8.73
CA VAL A 34 -6.45 -2.83 9.51
C VAL A 34 -5.90 -2.03 10.69
N GLU A 35 -5.29 -2.74 11.64
CA GLU A 35 -4.60 -2.12 12.77
C GLU A 35 -3.46 -1.22 12.27
N ALA A 36 -3.41 0.00 12.79
CA ALA A 36 -2.37 0.95 12.41
C ALA A 36 -1.00 0.49 12.97
N PRO A 37 0.05 0.43 12.15
CA PRO A 37 1.36 0.00 12.62
C PRO A 37 1.89 0.96 13.70
N GLY A 38 2.44 0.37 14.76
CA GLY A 38 3.21 1.11 15.76
C GLY A 38 4.56 1.59 15.22
N PRO A 39 5.38 2.29 16.03
CA PRO A 39 6.76 2.59 15.68
C PRO A 39 7.52 1.30 15.32
N THR A 40 8.16 1.29 14.16
CA THR A 40 8.91 0.13 13.64
C THR A 40 10.23 0.59 13.02
N THR A 41 11.17 -0.36 12.87
CA THR A 41 12.41 -0.20 12.11
C THR A 41 12.28 -0.66 10.66
N ASP A 42 11.11 -1.19 10.27
CA ASP A 42 10.84 -1.58 8.90
C ASP A 42 10.93 -0.36 7.96
N PRO A 43 11.30 -0.57 6.68
CA PRO A 43 11.38 0.50 5.71
C PRO A 43 10.09 1.32 5.63
N CYS A 44 10.23 2.65 5.74
CA CYS A 44 9.12 3.60 5.67
C CYS A 44 9.30 4.47 4.43
N VAL A 45 8.35 4.41 3.50
CA VAL A 45 8.42 5.13 2.22
C VAL A 45 7.27 6.12 2.09
N SER A 46 7.58 7.31 1.59
CA SER A 46 6.58 8.37 1.37
C SER A 46 6.28 8.49 -0.12
N VAL A 47 5.02 8.33 -0.50
CA VAL A 47 4.53 8.53 -1.88
C VAL A 47 3.33 9.46 -1.83
N ASN A 48 3.41 10.58 -2.55
CA ASN A 48 2.35 11.60 -2.61
C ASN A 48 1.78 11.98 -1.22
N ASN A 49 2.66 12.24 -0.26
CA ASN A 49 2.32 12.59 1.14
C ASN A 49 1.56 11.50 1.92
N VAL A 50 1.57 10.25 1.43
CA VAL A 50 1.13 9.08 2.18
C VAL A 50 2.35 8.26 2.52
N ASP A 51 2.53 8.02 3.82
CA ASP A 51 3.62 7.21 4.34
C ASP A 51 3.18 5.75 4.44
N TRP A 52 4.08 4.84 4.07
CA TRP A 52 3.84 3.41 4.03
C TRP A 52 4.99 2.66 4.68
N VAL A 53 4.68 1.79 5.64
CA VAL A 53 5.60 0.80 6.17
C VAL A 53 5.60 -0.39 5.22
N ALA A 54 6.78 -0.81 4.77
CA ALA A 54 6.95 -1.92 3.84
C ALA A 54 7.53 -3.14 4.55
N HIS A 55 6.87 -4.28 4.39
CA HIS A 55 7.33 -5.57 4.86
C HIS A 55 7.38 -6.56 3.70
N GLU A 56 8.54 -7.16 3.48
CA GLU A 56 8.75 -8.19 2.46
C GLU A 56 8.78 -9.56 3.14
N ASP A 57 8.00 -10.52 2.63
CA ASP A 57 8.03 -11.90 3.10
C ASP A 57 9.09 -12.74 2.37
N LYS A 58 9.28 -13.99 2.82
CA LYS A 58 10.29 -14.90 2.25
C LYS A 58 10.03 -15.31 0.80
N SER A 59 8.82 -15.09 0.29
CA SER A 59 8.42 -15.35 -1.10
C SER A 59 8.62 -14.14 -2.01
N GLY A 60 9.04 -12.98 -1.46
CA GLY A 60 9.17 -11.74 -2.21
C GLY A 60 7.83 -11.01 -2.41
N ILE A 61 6.78 -11.38 -1.66
CA ILE A 61 5.52 -10.65 -1.65
C ILE A 61 5.63 -9.52 -0.63
N TRP A 62 5.20 -8.33 -1.06
CA TRP A 62 5.29 -7.12 -0.28
C TRP A 62 3.93 -6.77 0.33
N THR A 63 3.96 -6.47 1.64
CA THR A 63 2.85 -5.87 2.38
C THR A 63 3.21 -4.43 2.71
N LEU A 64 2.41 -3.49 2.21
CA LEU A 64 2.58 -2.05 2.37
C LEU A 64 1.42 -1.50 3.18
N THR A 65 1.69 -0.95 4.36
CA THR A 65 0.65 -0.44 5.27
C THR A 65 0.81 1.04 5.53
N THR A 66 -0.26 1.83 5.40
CA THR A 66 -0.19 3.26 5.69
C THR A 66 0.26 3.52 7.12
N TYR A 67 1.29 4.35 7.28
CA TYR A 67 1.79 4.77 8.58
C TYR A 67 1.15 6.07 9.05
N GLY A 68 0.93 6.17 10.36
CA GLY A 68 0.39 7.37 10.98
C GLY A 68 -1.06 7.68 10.60
N ARG A 69 -1.83 6.74 10.06
CA ARG A 69 -3.24 6.91 9.70
C ARG A 69 -4.08 5.85 10.42
N THR A 70 -5.21 6.27 10.98
CA THR A 70 -6.13 5.39 11.73
C THR A 70 -7.56 5.60 11.21
N PRO A 71 -8.21 4.57 10.64
CA PRO A 71 -7.69 3.23 10.40
C PRO A 71 -6.55 3.19 9.36
N ALA A 72 -5.75 2.13 9.36
CA ALA A 72 -4.73 1.95 8.34
C ALA A 72 -5.30 1.22 7.11
N THR A 73 -4.65 1.46 5.97
CA THR A 73 -4.86 0.72 4.72
C THR A 73 -3.63 -0.11 4.45
N GLU A 74 -3.84 -1.38 4.12
CA GLU A 74 -2.80 -2.34 3.76
C GLU A 74 -2.97 -2.76 2.30
N VAL A 75 -1.85 -2.93 1.61
CA VAL A 75 -1.78 -3.39 0.24
C VAL A 75 -0.78 -4.55 0.15
N VAL A 76 -1.21 -5.66 -0.45
CA VAL A 76 -0.38 -6.83 -0.70
C VAL A 76 -0.17 -6.97 -2.21
N LEU A 77 1.08 -7.08 -2.66
CA LEU A 77 1.45 -7.18 -4.08
C LEU A 77 2.80 -7.89 -4.29
N ASP A 78 3.02 -8.43 -5.49
CA ASP A 78 4.35 -8.87 -5.95
C ASP A 78 5.01 -7.74 -6.75
N PRO A 79 6.10 -7.12 -6.25
CA PRO A 79 6.74 -6.00 -6.94
C PRO A 79 7.41 -6.40 -8.26
N ASN A 80 7.64 -7.70 -8.51
CA ASN A 80 8.16 -8.21 -9.78
C ASN A 80 7.07 -8.27 -10.86
N VAL A 81 5.79 -8.30 -10.47
CA VAL A 81 4.64 -8.31 -11.39
C VAL A 81 4.14 -6.89 -11.61
N ILE A 82 4.04 -6.09 -10.55
CA ILE A 82 3.55 -4.71 -10.62
C ILE A 82 4.39 -3.77 -9.75
N PRO A 83 4.94 -2.66 -10.29
CA PRO A 83 5.78 -1.76 -9.51
C PRO A 83 5.04 -1.13 -8.33
N SER A 84 5.57 -1.29 -7.12
CA SER A 84 4.99 -0.72 -5.89
C SER A 84 4.77 0.79 -5.99
N SER A 85 5.69 1.53 -6.64
CA SER A 85 5.56 2.96 -6.89
C SER A 85 4.29 3.33 -7.67
N THR A 86 3.93 2.53 -8.67
CA THR A 86 2.71 2.71 -9.47
C THR A 86 1.46 2.46 -8.62
N VAL A 87 1.47 1.38 -7.84
CA VAL A 87 0.37 1.01 -6.95
C VAL A 87 0.14 2.11 -5.90
N LEU A 88 1.20 2.50 -5.18
CA LEU A 88 1.14 3.50 -4.13
C LEU A 88 0.73 4.87 -4.68
N ALA A 89 1.28 5.30 -5.82
CA ALA A 89 0.92 6.57 -6.43
C ALA A 89 -0.57 6.61 -6.82
N THR A 90 -1.09 5.52 -7.41
CA THR A 90 -2.50 5.42 -7.83
C THR A 90 -3.45 5.40 -6.64
N LEU A 91 -3.08 4.74 -5.54
CA LEU A 91 -3.88 4.64 -4.33
C LEU A 91 -3.79 5.88 -3.41
N SER A 92 -2.83 6.77 -3.65
CA SER A 92 -2.53 7.90 -2.77
C SER A 92 -3.73 8.82 -2.54
N ASP A 93 -4.53 9.14 -3.57
CA ASP A 93 -5.74 9.96 -3.38
C ASP A 93 -6.71 9.31 -2.39
N SER A 94 -6.95 8.00 -2.54
CA SER A 94 -7.84 7.26 -1.65
C SER A 94 -7.30 7.15 -0.24
N ALA A 95 -6.02 6.81 -0.08
CA ALA A 95 -5.37 6.66 1.22
C ALA A 95 -5.27 8.01 1.96
N SER A 96 -5.09 9.11 1.23
CA SER A 96 -4.97 10.45 1.81
C SER A 96 -6.24 10.95 2.52
N ARG A 97 -7.40 10.34 2.22
CA ARG A 97 -8.69 10.69 2.85
C ARG A 97 -8.74 10.43 4.35
N ILE A 98 -7.89 9.54 4.85
CA ILE A 98 -7.75 9.29 6.30
C ILE A 98 -6.60 10.17 6.78
N PRO A 99 -6.81 11.24 7.57
CA PRO A 99 -5.76 12.20 7.90
C PRO A 99 -4.51 11.59 8.53
N ALA A 100 -3.33 12.11 8.18
CA ALA A 100 -2.07 11.72 8.80
C ALA A 100 -1.93 12.34 10.20
N GLN A 101 -1.50 11.51 11.15
CA GLN A 101 -1.26 11.82 12.56
C GLN A 101 0.23 11.70 12.92
N LYS A 102 0.96 10.85 12.18
CA LYS A 102 2.42 10.63 12.30
C LYS A 102 3.00 10.53 10.90
N GLN A 103 4.32 10.67 10.80
CA GLN A 103 5.06 10.60 9.54
C GLN A 103 6.34 9.77 9.68
N CYS A 104 6.85 9.25 8.56
CA CYS A 104 8.17 8.62 8.52
C CYS A 104 9.24 9.62 9.01
N THR A 105 10.10 9.20 9.93
CA THR A 105 11.18 10.06 10.47
C THR A 105 12.53 9.78 9.84
N SER A 106 12.75 8.57 9.30
CA SER A 106 13.95 8.22 8.54
C SER A 106 13.53 7.91 7.10
N VAL A 107 13.76 8.86 6.20
CA VAL A 107 13.75 8.57 4.77
C VAL A 107 15.19 8.18 4.41
N GLU A 108 15.62 6.98 4.80
CA GLU A 108 16.74 6.35 4.09
C GLU A 108 16.21 5.89 2.75
N LYS A 109 16.16 6.88 1.85
CA LYS A 109 16.02 6.83 0.41
C LYS A 109 16.26 5.41 -0.13
N ALA A 110 15.19 4.73 -0.54
CA ALA A 110 15.28 3.50 -1.31
C ALA A 110 15.82 3.78 -2.73
N GLU A 111 17.07 4.25 -2.81
CA GLU A 111 17.87 4.23 -4.02
C GLU A 111 18.78 3.01 -3.93
N LYS A 112 18.27 1.87 -4.38
CA LYS A 112 19.17 0.82 -4.89
C LYS A 112 19.26 0.99 -6.41
N PHE A 113 20.44 1.45 -6.81
CA PHE A 113 20.98 1.40 -8.17
C PHE A 113 21.07 -0.04 -8.68
#